data_AF-A0A6I0E2G6-F1
#
_entry.id   AF-A0A6I0E2G6-F1
#
_cell.length_a   1.000
_cell.length_b   1.000
_cell.length_c   1.000
_cell.angle_alpha   90.00
_cell.angle_beta   90.00
_cell.angle_gamma   90.00
#
_symmetry.space_group_name_H-M   'P 1'
#
loop_
_entity.id
_entity.type
_entity.pdbx_description
1 polymer ?
#
loop_
_entity_poly.entity_id
_entity_poly.type
_entity_poly.pdbx_seq_one_letter_code
_entity_poly.pdbx_strand_id
1 'polypeptide(L)' 'MNAEVNPQIEESWKVVLGEEFKKEYFLKLKEFLVDEKKQYTIYPPGSQIFSAFNHTPFDKVKVVLLGQDPYHGPG' A
#
# COMPACT_ATOMS: atom_id res chain seq x y z
N MET A 1 -12.67 -10.74 13.97
CA MET A 1 -11.25 -11.15 14.00
C MET A 1 -10.46 -9.93 13.60
N ASN A 2 -9.59 -9.39 14.45
CA ASN A 2 -8.87 -8.15 14.15
C ASN A 2 -7.99 -8.38 12.91
N ALA A 3 -8.35 -7.76 11.80
CA ALA A 3 -7.67 -7.94 10.54
C ALA A 3 -6.31 -7.23 10.58
N GLU A 4 -5.24 -7.91 10.96
CA GLU A 4 -3.91 -7.32 11.01
C GLU A 4 -3.42 -6.93 9.61
N VAL A 5 -2.87 -5.73 9.46
CA VAL A 5 -2.28 -5.24 8.22
C VAL A 5 -0.76 -5.36 8.35
N ASN A 6 -0.17 -6.27 7.57
CA ASN A 6 1.28 -6.46 7.52
C ASN A 6 1.77 -6.39 6.06
N PRO A 7 2.00 -5.19 5.53
CA PRO A 7 2.36 -5.02 4.12
C PRO A 7 3.82 -5.42 3.88
N GLN A 8 4.08 -6.00 2.71
CA GLN A 8 5.44 -6.29 2.26
C GLN A 8 6.06 -5.01 1.70
N ILE A 9 6.79 -4.30 2.56
CA ILE A 9 7.57 -3.09 2.24
C ILE A 9 9.00 -3.22 2.75
N GLU A 10 9.90 -2.38 2.24
CA GLU A 10 11.28 -2.31 2.71
C GLU A 10 11.34 -1.94 4.21
N GLU A 11 12.33 -2.47 4.92
CA GLU A 11 12.34 -2.47 6.39
C GLU A 11 12.40 -1.06 7.00
N SER A 12 13.15 -0.14 6.39
CA SER A 12 13.21 1.25 6.86
C SER A 12 11.83 1.93 6.77
N TRP A 13 11.01 1.57 5.78
CA TRP A 13 9.63 2.04 5.69
C TRP A 13 8.70 1.39 6.71
N LYS A 14 8.93 0.12 7.09
CA LYS A 14 8.15 -0.51 8.18
C LYS A 14 8.36 0.21 9.50
N VAL A 15 9.60 0.65 9.78
CA VAL A 15 9.91 1.42 10.99
C VAL A 15 9.13 2.75 10.99
N VAL A 16 9.04 3.42 9.84
CA VAL A 16 8.40 4.74 9.72
C VAL A 16 6.87 4.65 9.70
N LEU A 17 6.30 3.70 8.97
CA LEU A 17 4.86 3.60 8.69
C LEU A 17 4.14 2.53 9.52
N GLY A 18 4.87 1.75 10.31
CA GLY A 18 4.32 0.60 11.04
C GLY A 18 3.10 0.94 11.91
N GLU A 19 3.10 2.11 12.55
CA GLU A 19 1.97 2.57 13.37
C GLU A 19 0.75 2.96 12.53
N GLU A 20 0.92 3.43 11.29
CA GLU A 20 -0.22 3.75 10.40
C GLU A 20 -1.02 2.49 10.06
N PHE A 21 -0.36 1.35 9.85
CA PHE A 21 -1.01 0.08 9.53
C PHE A 21 -1.84 -0.48 10.71
N LYS A 22 -1.58 -0.03 11.94
CA LYS A 22 -2.34 -0.42 13.13
C LYS A 22 -3.56 0.46 13.38
N LYS A 23 -3.66 1.62 12.72
CA LYS A 23 -4.76 2.56 12.95
C LYS A 23 -6.05 2.06 12.33
N GLU A 24 -7.16 2.38 12.99
CA GLU A 24 -8.51 1.94 12.60
C GLU A 24 -8.86 2.33 11.16
N TYR A 25 -8.46 3.52 10.71
CA TYR A 25 -8.74 3.96 9.34
C TYR A 25 -8.09 3.06 8.29
N PHE A 26 -6.89 2.52 8.57
CA PHE A 26 -6.17 1.68 7.63
C PHE A 26 -6.77 0.27 7.59
N LEU A 27 -7.21 -0.24 8.74
CA LEU A 27 -7.96 -1.50 8.81
C LEU A 27 -9.24 -1.43 7.98
N LYS A 28 -10.01 -0.35 8.15
CA LYS A 28 -11.22 -0.07 7.34
C LYS A 28 -10.91 0.06 5.85
N LEU A 29 -9.81 0.73 5.49
CA LEU A 29 -9.37 0.85 4.09
C LEU A 29 -9.04 -0.51 3.47
N LYS A 30 -8.33 -1.38 4.20
CA LYS A 30 -8.03 -2.74 3.75
C LYS A 30 -9.31 -3.53 3.52
N GLU A 31 -10.26 -3.49 4.46
CA GLU A 31 -11.55 -4.18 4.33
C GLU A 31 -12.31 -3.70 3.08
N PHE A 32 -12.41 -2.38 2.90
CA PHE A 32 -13.00 -1.77 1.71
C PHE A 32 -12.34 -2.29 0.41
N LEU A 33 -11.01 -2.27 0.31
CA LEU A 33 -10.30 -2.73 -0.89
C LEU A 33 -10.48 -4.24 -1.15
N VAL A 34 -10.58 -5.06 -0.09
CA VAL A 34 -10.86 -6.49 -0.23
C VAL A 34 -12.25 -6.74 -0.78
N ASP A 35 -13.24 -5.93 -0.37
CA ASP A 35 -14.61 -6.03 -0.87
C ASP A 35 -14.73 -5.51 -2.30
N GLU A 36 -14.10 -4.38 -2.62
CA GLU A 36 -14.04 -3.83 -3.99
C GLU A 36 -13.43 -4.82 -4.98
N LYS A 37 -12.37 -5.54 -4.58
CA LYS A 37 -11.72 -6.55 -5.43
C LYS A 37 -12.64 -7.73 -5.78
N LYS A 38 -13.73 -7.96 -5.03
CA LYS A 38 -14.73 -8.99 -5.38
C LYS A 38 -15.68 -8.52 -6.47
N GLN A 39 -15.86 -7.21 -6.62
CA GLN A 39 -16.84 -6.60 -7.54
C GLN A 39 -16.18 -6.00 -8.79
N TYR A 40 -14.94 -5.52 -8.66
CA TYR A 40 -14.25 -4.77 -9.70
C TYR A 40 -12.85 -5.30 -9.97
N THR A 41 -12.35 -5.01 -11.17
CA THR A 41 -10.92 -5.18 -11.47
C THR A 41 -10.16 -4.02 -10.85
N ILE A 42 -9.32 -4.31 -9.86
CA ILE A 42 -8.53 -3.33 -9.13
C ILE A 42 -7.08 -3.36 -9.63
N TYR A 43 -6.55 -2.18 -9.92
CA TYR A 43 -5.16 -1.95 -10.30
C TYR A 43 -4.44 -1.11 -9.22
N PRO A 44 -3.13 -1.33 -9.02
CA PRO A 44 -2.32 -2.41 -9.57
C PRO A 44 -2.63 -3.77 -8.89
N PRO A 45 -2.04 -4.90 -9.34
CA PRO A 45 -2.11 -6.16 -8.61
C PRO A 45 -1.71 -5.96 -7.14
N GLY A 46 -2.35 -6.70 -6.22
CA GLY A 46 -2.18 -6.48 -4.78
C GLY A 46 -0.73 -6.55 -4.27
N SER A 47 0.12 -7.36 -4.90
CA SER A 47 1.55 -7.46 -4.58
C SER A 47 2.36 -6.22 -4.98
N GLN A 48 1.81 -5.34 -5.81
CA GLN A 48 2.46 -4.15 -6.34
C GLN A 48 1.95 -2.83 -5.74
N ILE A 49 0.93 -2.86 -4.89
CA ILE A 49 0.34 -1.66 -4.26
C ILE A 49 1.42 -0.82 -3.55
N PHE A 50 2.38 -1.47 -2.90
CA PHE A 50 3.45 -0.79 -2.15
C PHE A 50 4.80 -0.78 -2.88
N SER A 51 4.83 -1.01 -4.20
CA SER A 51 6.07 -1.13 -4.97
C SER A 51 7.01 0.06 -4.79
N ALA A 52 6.51 1.30 -4.68
CA ALA A 52 7.35 2.48 -4.47
C ALA A 52 8.24 2.35 -3.21
N PHE A 53 7.67 1.86 -2.11
CA PHE A 53 8.37 1.67 -0.84
C PHE A 53 9.38 0.52 -0.90
N ASN A 54 9.16 -0.48 -1.75
CA ASN A 54 10.09 -1.59 -1.95
C ASN A 54 11.32 -1.20 -2.79
N HIS A 55 11.16 -0.29 -3.76
CA HIS A 55 12.24 0.10 -4.66
C HIS A 55 13.19 1.14 -4.06
N THR A 56 12.71 1.97 -3.14
CA THR A 56 13.50 3.06 -2.56
C THR A 56 13.41 3.04 -1.04
N PRO A 57 14.43 2.53 -0.32
CA PRO A 57 14.51 2.63 1.14
C PRO A 57 14.35 4.08 1.61
N PHE A 58 13.75 4.27 2.79
CA PHE A 58 13.41 5.58 3.36
C PHE A 58 14.62 6.52 3.43
N ASP A 59 15.75 6.01 3.91
CA ASP A 59 17.02 6.73 4.06
C ASP A 59 17.70 7.05 2.72
N LYS A 60 17.28 6.40 1.64
CA LYS A 60 17.80 6.63 0.28
C LYS A 60 16.91 7.53 -0.56
N VAL A 61 15.76 7.97 -0.05
CA VAL A 61 14.90 8.92 -0.75
C VAL A 61 15.63 10.26 -0.90
N LYS A 62 15.71 10.75 -2.13
CA LYS A 62 16.28 12.07 -2.45
C LYS A 62 15.27 13.01 -3.10
N VAL A 63 14.36 12.45 -3.87
CA VAL A 63 13.33 13.16 -4.62
C VAL A 63 12.04 12.35 -4.51
N VAL A 64 10.91 13.04 -4.32
CA VAL A 64 9.57 12.43 -4.33
C VAL A 64 8.81 12.99 -5.53
N LEU A 65 8.39 12.11 -6.43
CA LEU A 65 7.50 12.45 -7.54
C LEU A 65 6.09 11.97 -7.19
N LEU A 66 5.20 12.90 -6.87
CA LEU A 66 3.82 12.60 -6.53
C LEU A 66 2.96 12.54 -7.80
N GLY A 67 2.45 11.36 -8.12
CA GLY A 67 1.37 11.18 -9.09
C GLY A 67 0.00 11.42 -8.47
N GLN A 68 -1.06 11.15 -9.23
CA GLN A 68 -2.44 11.25 -8.76
C GLN A 68 -2.96 9.88 -8.28
N ASP A 69 -3.17 8.95 -9.21
CA ASP A 69 -3.68 7.60 -8.96
C ASP A 69 -3.07 6.62 -9.97
N PRO A 70 -3.17 5.29 -9.74
CA PRO A 70 -2.65 4.30 -10.68
C PRO A 70 -3.34 4.38 -12.05
N TYR A 71 -2.63 3.99 -13.10
CA TYR A 71 -3.29 3.73 -14.38
C TYR A 71 -4.39 2.68 -14.21
N HIS A 72 -5.54 2.92 -14.86
CA HIS A 72 -6.78 2.15 -14.69
C HIS A 72 -7.00 1.10 -15.80
N GLY A 73 -6.05 0.93 -16.71
CA GLY A 73 -6.11 -0.03 -17.81
C GLY A 73 -5.25 -1.26 -17.56
N PRO A 74 -5.51 -2.37 -18.27
CA PRO A 74 -4.57 -3.49 -18.30
C PRO A 74 -3.21 -3.02 -18.83
N GLY A 75 -2.15 -3.53 -18.22
CA GLY A 75 -0.75 -3.33 -18.60
C GLY A 75 -0.13 -4.60 -19.15
#